data_AF-A0A813E6J8-F1
#
_entry.id   AF-A0A813E6J8-F1
#
_cell.length_a   1.000
_cell.length_b   1.000
_cell.length_c   1.000
_cell.angle_alpha   90.00
_cell.angle_beta   90.00
_cell.angle_gamma   90.00
#
_symmetry.space_group_name_H-M   'P 1'
#
loop_
_entity.id
_entity.type
_entity.pdbx_description
1 polymer ?
#
loop_
_entity_poly.entity_id
_entity_poly.type
_entity_poly.pdbx_seq_one_letter_code
_entity_poly.pdbx_strand_id
1 'polypeptide(L)'
;MDMYRKVAGVQYQPDGETAVSEGSEVQKVPDFVPDPKEIAKILGVSAEEAQVLRDDKDALLRKLRQRIDEINEEEDEEEAMMESVGGV
;
A
#
# COMPACT_ATOMS: atom_id res chain seq x y z
N MET A 1 -2.07 -29.49 -1.33
CA MET A 1 -1.95 -29.76 -2.77
C MET A 1 -2.47 -28.53 -3.50
N ASP A 2 -1.49 -27.81 -4.04
CA ASP A 2 -1.43 -26.74 -5.05
C ASP A 2 -2.45 -25.59 -5.09
N MET A 3 -1.91 -24.42 -4.72
CA MET A 3 -2.40 -23.07 -4.89
C MET A 3 -2.09 -22.57 -6.30
N TYR A 4 -3.08 -22.22 -7.13
CA TYR A 4 -2.97 -21.17 -8.17
C TYR A 4 -4.39 -20.70 -8.56
N ARG A 5 -4.80 -19.50 -8.12
CA ARG A 5 -6.01 -18.83 -8.63
C ARG A 5 -5.59 -17.95 -9.81
N LYS A 6 -5.99 -18.39 -11.01
CA LYS A 6 -5.72 -17.74 -12.30
C LYS A 6 -6.38 -16.36 -12.34
N VAL A 7 -5.62 -15.29 -12.11
CA VAL A 7 -6.03 -13.92 -12.45
C VAL A 7 -5.85 -13.74 -13.95
N ALA A 8 -6.95 -13.60 -14.67
CA ALA A 8 -6.93 -13.32 -16.09
C ALA A 8 -6.51 -11.86 -16.32
N GLY A 9 -5.45 -11.64 -17.10
CA GLY A 9 -5.42 -10.51 -18.03
C GLY A 9 -4.31 -9.48 -17.93
N VAL A 10 -3.25 -9.67 -17.14
CA VAL A 10 -2.05 -8.81 -17.24
C VAL A 10 -0.85 -9.66 -17.64
N GLN A 11 -0.57 -9.67 -18.94
CA GLN A 11 0.72 -10.14 -19.45
C GLN A 11 1.70 -8.99 -19.32
N TYR A 12 2.62 -9.10 -18.37
CA TYR A 12 3.78 -8.23 -18.28
C TYR A 12 4.73 -8.59 -19.44
N GLN A 13 4.89 -7.68 -20.41
CA GLN A 13 5.97 -7.75 -21.40
C GLN A 13 7.13 -6.90 -20.89
N PRO A 14 8.38 -7.41 -20.92
CA PRO A 14 9.54 -6.76 -20.29
C PRO A 14 10.07 -5.54 -21.06
N ASP A 15 9.46 -5.17 -22.19
CA ASP A 15 9.98 -4.17 -23.12
C ASP A 15 9.40 -2.74 -22.90
N GLY A 16 8.79 -2.48 -21.75
CA GLY A 16 8.49 -1.11 -21.29
C GLY A 16 7.30 -0.40 -21.96
N GLU A 17 6.54 -1.05 -22.85
CA GLU A 17 5.32 -0.49 -23.41
C GLU A 17 4.09 -1.19 -22.85
N THR A 18 3.49 -0.60 -21.82
CA THR A 18 2.13 -0.97 -21.37
C THR A 18 1.13 -0.47 -22.40
N ALA A 19 0.74 -1.35 -23.33
CA ALA A 19 -0.39 -1.09 -24.21
C ALA A 19 -1.68 -1.00 -23.38
N VAL A 20 -2.16 0.23 -23.15
CA VAL A 20 -3.45 0.48 -22.51
C VAL A 20 -4.52 0.31 -23.58
N SER A 21 -5.22 -0.82 -23.58
CA SER A 21 -6.41 -1.00 -24.40
C SER A 21 -7.51 -0.05 -23.92
N GLU A 22 -7.76 1.02 -24.67
CA GLU A 22 -8.94 1.88 -24.55
C GLU A 22 -10.20 1.02 -24.63
N GLY A 23 -10.92 0.88 -23.53
CA GLY A 23 -12.16 0.10 -23.50
C GLY A 23 -12.56 -0.47 -22.13
N SER A 24 -11.68 -0.40 -21.13
CA SER A 24 -12.04 -0.81 -19.77
C SER A 24 -12.87 0.30 -19.11
N GLU A 25 -14.19 0.14 -19.14
CA GLU A 25 -15.11 0.82 -18.24
C GLU A 25 -14.57 0.64 -16.82
N VAL A 26 -13.97 1.70 -16.27
CA VAL A 26 -13.47 1.71 -14.89
C VAL A 26 -14.71 1.63 -14.01
N GLN A 27 -15.12 0.41 -13.67
CA GLN A 27 -16.13 0.19 -12.65
C GLN A 27 -15.63 0.96 -11.43
N LYS A 28 -16.33 2.05 -11.09
CA LYS A 28 -16.10 2.78 -9.85
C LYS A 28 -16.32 1.77 -8.73
N VAL A 29 -15.23 1.18 -8.26
CA VAL A 29 -15.23 0.36 -7.06
C VAL A 29 -15.82 1.28 -5.99
N PRO A 30 -16.90 0.89 -5.30
CA PRO A 30 -17.47 1.72 -4.25
C PRO A 30 -16.34 2.14 -3.31
N ASP A 31 -16.30 3.41 -2.89
CA ASP A 31 -15.25 4.00 -2.03
C ASP A 31 -15.01 3.07 -0.83
N PHE A 32 -14.07 2.13 -0.99
CA PHE A 32 -13.78 1.12 0.00
C PHE A 32 -12.85 1.78 1.00
N VAL A 33 -13.46 2.38 2.02
CA VAL A 33 -12.73 2.90 3.17
C VAL A 33 -12.73 1.79 4.24
N PRO A 34 -11.56 1.27 4.63
CA PRO A 34 -11.43 0.23 5.64
C PRO A 34 -12.14 0.59 6.94
N ASP A 35 -12.45 -0.41 7.76
CA ASP A 35 -13.09 -0.14 9.04
C ASP A 35 -12.16 0.59 10.00
N PRO A 36 -12.66 1.36 10.98
CA PRO A 36 -11.83 2.14 11.89
C PRO A 36 -10.88 1.25 12.69
N LYS A 37 -11.27 0.00 12.94
CA LYS A 37 -10.41 -1.00 13.58
C LYS A 37 -9.21 -1.38 12.71
N GLU A 38 -9.39 -1.47 11.40
CA GLU A 38 -8.32 -1.76 10.45
C GLU A 38 -7.40 -0.54 10.30
N ILE A 39 -7.98 0.65 10.18
CA ILE A 39 -7.23 1.92 10.14
C ILE A 39 -6.39 2.09 11.42
N ALA A 40 -6.98 1.85 12.58
CA ALA A 40 -6.29 1.91 13.87
C ALA A 40 -5.10 0.94 13.93
N LYS A 41 -5.28 -0.27 13.41
CA LYS A 41 -4.22 -1.29 13.36
C LYS A 41 -3.09 -0.91 12.41
N ILE A 42 -3.41 -0.40 11.22
CA ILE A 42 -2.41 -0.04 10.20
C ILE A 42 -1.59 1.18 10.65
N LEU A 43 -2.27 2.20 11.19
CA LEU A 43 -1.65 3.47 11.56
C LEU A 43 -1.15 3.51 13.01
N GLY A 44 -1.44 2.48 13.82
CA GLY A 44 -1.06 2.45 15.24
C GLY A 44 -1.77 3.51 16.09
N VAL A 45 -2.97 3.95 15.70
CA VAL A 45 -3.75 4.99 16.39
C VAL A 45 -4.92 4.42 17.18
N SER A 46 -5.57 5.24 18.02
CA SER A 46 -6.77 4.82 18.74
C SER A 46 -7.96 4.62 17.78
N ALA A 47 -8.96 3.84 18.20
CA ALA A 47 -10.16 3.62 17.41
C ALA A 47 -10.98 4.92 17.20
N GLU A 48 -10.93 5.84 18.16
CA GLU A 48 -11.58 7.16 18.09
C GLU A 48 -10.90 8.03 17.04
N GLU A 49 -9.57 8.06 17.03
CA GLU A 49 -8.79 8.79 16.05
C GLU A 49 -8.94 8.19 14.64
N ALA A 50 -8.95 6.86 14.54
CA ALA A 50 -9.21 6.16 13.29
C ALA A 50 -10.60 6.47 12.71
N GLN A 51 -11.61 6.67 13.55
CA GLN A 51 -12.94 7.09 13.10
C GLN A 51 -12.90 8.52 12.54
N VAL A 52 -12.23 9.45 13.22
CA VAL A 52 -12.05 10.82 12.73
C VAL A 52 -11.30 10.85 11.39
N LEU A 53 -10.25 10.03 11.26
CA LEU A 53 -9.51 9.89 10.01
C LEU A 53 -10.36 9.25 8.91
N ARG A 54 -11.23 8.28 9.24
CA ARG A 54 -12.17 7.70 8.28
C ARG A 54 -13.09 8.77 7.67
N ASP A 55 -13.52 9.72 8.49
CA ASP A 55 -14.43 10.79 8.09
C ASP A 55 -13.68 11.94 7.34
N ASP A 56 -12.36 12.04 7.51
CA ASP A 56 -11.47 12.99 6.80
C ASP A 56 -10.48 12.25 5.88
N LYS A 57 -10.90 12.04 4.63
CA LYS A 57 -10.11 11.36 3.59
C LYS A 57 -8.73 11.98 3.38
N ASP A 58 -8.61 13.30 3.42
CA ASP A 58 -7.34 13.97 3.16
C ASP A 58 -6.36 13.78 4.33
N ALA A 59 -6.86 13.85 5.56
CA ALA A 59 -6.07 13.54 6.76
C ALA A 59 -5.62 12.07 6.77
N LEU A 60 -6.51 11.13 6.42
CA LEU A 60 -6.20 9.72 6.32
C LEU A 60 -5.09 9.44 5.29
N LEU A 61 -5.21 10.02 4.09
CA LEU A 61 -4.20 9.85 3.03
C LEU A 61 -2.84 10.43 3.43
N ARG A 62 -2.81 11.60 4.08
CA ARG A 62 -1.57 12.19 4.59
C ARG A 62 -0.91 11.30 5.63
N LYS A 63 -1.70 10.73 6.55
CA LYS A 63 -1.18 9.88 7.63
C LYS A 63 -0.70 8.53 7.12
N LEU A 64 -1.40 7.93 6.15
CA LEU A 64 -0.94 6.72 5.46
C LEU A 64 0.39 6.97 4.74
N ARG A 65 0.51 8.10 4.04
CA ARG A 65 1.76 8.46 3.35
C ARG A 65 2.91 8.59 4.33
N GLN A 66 2.71 9.33 5.43
CA GLN A 66 3.73 9.45 6.46
C GLN A 66 4.16 8.08 7.00
N ARG A 67 3.20 7.18 7.27
CA ARG A 67 3.53 5.86 7.79
C ARG A 67 4.31 4.99 6.80
N ILE A 68 4.01 5.11 5.50
CA ILE A 68 4.77 4.45 4.45
C ILE A 68 6.20 5.01 4.38
N ASP A 69 6.35 6.33 4.43
CA ASP A 69 7.66 6.99 4.39
C ASP A 69 8.52 6.56 5.59
N GLU A 70 7.94 6.50 6.80
CA GLU A 70 8.62 5.99 8.01
C GLU A 70 9.07 4.53 7.86
N ILE A 71 8.22 3.66 7.31
CA ILE A 71 8.57 2.23 7.11
C ILE A 71 9.72 2.11 6.10
N ASN A 72 9.69 2.86 5.01
CA ASN A 72 10.75 2.81 4.00
C ASN A 72 12.08 3.33 4.56
N GLU A 73 12.06 4.39 5.38
CA GLU A 73 13.27 4.93 6.02
C GLU A 73 13.84 3.94 7.05
N GLU A 74 12.99 3.27 7.85
CA GLU A 74 13.42 2.20 8.75
C GLU A 74 14.09 1.03 7.99
N GLU A 75 13.53 0.62 6.85
CA GLU A 75 14.09 -0.44 6.00
C GLU A 75 15.42 -0.02 5.36
N ASP A 76 15.52 1.21 4.83
CA ASP A 76 16.74 1.76 4.23
C ASP A 76 17.86 1.91 5.29
N GLU A 77 17.53 2.34 6.51
CA GLU A 77 18.49 2.46 7.62
C GLU A 77 18.97 1.09 8.12
N GLU A 78 18.08 0.10 8.22
CA GLU A 78 18.44 -1.26 8.61
C GLU A 78 19.36 -1.91 7.56
N GLU A 79 19.06 -1.73 6.28
CA GLU A 79 19.90 -2.22 5.18
C GLU A 79 21.27 -1.54 5.19
N ALA A 80 21.34 -0.22 5.35
CA ALA A 80 22.60 0.52 5.48
C ALA A 80 23.44 0.09 6.69
N MET A 81 22.79 -0.24 7.82
CA MET A 81 23.46 -0.75 9.01
C MET A 81 23.96 -2.20 8.80
N MET A 82 23.21 -3.07 8.12
CA MET A 82 23.66 -4.43 7.79
C MET A 82 24.84 -4.42 6.80
N GLU A 83 24.81 -3.56 5.79
CA GLU A 83 25.91 -3.41 4.84
C GLU A 83 27.19 -2.89 5.50
N SER A 84 27.07 -2.03 6.52
CA SER A 84 28.21 -1.50 7.27
C SER A 84 28.85 -2.52 8.23
N VAL A 85 28.11 -3.55 8.65
CA VAL A 85 28.60 -4.62 9.56
C VAL A 85 29.06 -5.86 8.77
N GLY A 86 28.53 -6.09 7.57
CA GLY A 86 28.89 -7.23 6.71
C GLY A 86 30.19 -7.08 5.90
N GLY A 87 30.88 -5.95 6.03
CA GLY A 87 32.14 -5.68 5.32
C GLY A 87 33.40 -6.19 6.04
N VAL A 88 33.54 -7.51 6.23
CA VAL A 88 34.82 -8.19 6.53
C VAL A 88 34.90 -9.51 5.78
#